data_AF-A0A3L7XHY1-F1
#
_entry.id   AF-A0A3L7XHY1-F1
#
_cell.length_a   1.000
_cell.length_b   1.000
_cell.length_c   1.000
_cell.angle_alpha   90.00
_cell.angle_beta   90.00
_cell.angle_gamma   90.00
#
_symmetry.space_group_name_H-M   'P 1'
#
loop_
_entity.id
_entity.type
_entity.pdbx_description
1 polymer ?
#
loop_
_entity_poly.entity_id
_entity_poly.type
_entity_poly.pdbx_seq_one_letter_code
_entity_poly.pdbx_strand_id
1 'polypeptide(L)' 'CSECHGADDPEEGLELVTYRTLMLGSIYGAVIKAGNAEGSYLVEMVSSGKMPKKGDPLTPAQIEIIRAWIDAGALDN' A
#
# COMPACT_ATOMS: atom_id res chain seq x y z
N CYS A 1 3.82 -2.56 -8.77
CA CYS A 1 3.39 -2.96 -7.42
C CYS A 1 3.44 -4.49 -7.25
N SER A 2 2.67 -5.25 -8.03
CA SER A 2 2.60 -6.71 -7.93
C SER A 2 3.84 -7.48 -8.39
N GLU A 3 4.76 -6.86 -9.14
CA GLU A 3 6.02 -7.53 -9.54
C GLU A 3 6.91 -7.89 -8.34
N CYS A 4 7.02 -6.98 -7.36
CA CYS A 4 7.77 -7.21 -6.12
C CYS A 4 6.85 -7.61 -4.95
N HIS A 5 5.60 -7.16 -4.95
CA HIS A 5 4.63 -7.38 -3.86
C HIS A 5 3.44 -8.21 -4.33
N GLY A 6 3.74 -9.26 -5.10
CA GLY A 6 2.80 -10.22 -5.66
C GLY A 6 2.53 -11.40 -4.74
N ALA A 7 1.77 -12.39 -5.23
CA ALA A 7 1.43 -13.60 -4.47
C ALA A 7 2.61 -14.59 -4.34
N ASP A 8 3.53 -14.58 -5.31
CA ASP A 8 4.69 -15.48 -5.32
C ASP A 8 5.92 -14.75 -4.75
N ASP A 9 6.30 -15.09 -3.51
CA ASP A 9 7.47 -14.57 -2.78
C ASP A 9 7.53 -13.03 -2.69
N PRO A 10 6.55 -12.38 -2.01
CA PRO A 10 6.52 -10.93 -1.89
C PRO A 10 7.71 -10.36 -1.11
N GLU A 11 8.32 -9.30 -1.62
CA GLU A 11 9.36 -8.53 -0.92
C GLU A 11 8.84 -8.09 0.47
N GLU A 12 9.66 -8.33 1.50
CA GLU A 12 9.33 -8.04 2.90
C GLU A 12 8.04 -8.73 3.39
N GLY A 13 7.61 -9.80 2.72
CA GLY A 13 6.36 -10.50 3.00
C GLY A 13 5.10 -9.66 2.79
N LEU A 14 5.19 -8.54 2.07
CA LEU A 14 4.05 -7.67 1.78
C LEU A 14 3.42 -8.03 0.43
N GLU A 15 2.21 -8.57 0.45
CA GLU A 15 1.43 -8.89 -0.75
C GLU A 15 0.26 -7.92 -0.93
N LEU A 16 0.27 -7.18 -2.05
CA LEU A 16 -0.70 -6.13 -2.35
C LEU A 16 -1.84 -6.59 -3.28
N VAL A 17 -1.92 -7.89 -3.60
CA VAL A 17 -2.80 -8.42 -4.67
C VAL A 17 -4.24 -8.64 -4.20
N THR A 18 -4.44 -9.02 -2.93
CA THR A 18 -5.76 -9.24 -2.36
C THR A 18 -6.02 -8.30 -1.19
N TYR A 19 -7.30 -7.97 -0.95
CA TYR A 19 -7.69 -7.18 0.22
C TYR A 19 -7.16 -7.80 1.51
N ARG A 20 -7.38 -9.11 1.68
CA ARG A 20 -6.96 -9.85 2.87
C ARG A 20 -5.45 -9.73 3.12
N THR A 21 -4.63 -9.92 2.09
CA THR A 21 -3.16 -9.91 2.23
C THR A 21 -2.63 -8.49 2.45
N LEU A 22 -3.19 -7.50 1.74
CA LEU A 22 -2.89 -6.09 1.95
C LEU A 22 -3.16 -5.65 3.39
N MET A 23 -4.30 -6.07 3.95
CA MET A 23 -4.70 -5.70 5.31
C MET A 23 -3.97 -6.50 6.40
N LEU A 24 -3.43 -7.69 6.08
CA LEU A 24 -2.51 -8.40 6.97
C LEU A 24 -1.18 -7.63 7.14
N GLY A 25 -0.73 -6.95 6.09
CA GLY A 25 0.49 -6.15 6.09
C GLY A 25 1.73 -6.96 5.72
N SER A 26 2.89 -6.51 6.21
CA SER A 26 4.19 -7.12 5.93
C SER A 26 4.72 -7.89 7.15
N ILE A 27 5.92 -8.47 7.05
CA ILE A 27 6.61 -9.05 8.21
C ILE A 27 6.88 -8.04 9.34
N TYR A 28 6.83 -6.73 9.03
CA TYR A 28 6.99 -5.65 9.99
C TYR A 28 5.66 -5.14 10.57
N GLY A 29 4.54 -5.72 10.16
CA GLY A 29 3.20 -5.39 10.61
C GLY A 29 2.36 -4.62 9.58
N ALA A 30 1.29 -3.99 10.07
CA ALA A 30 0.30 -3.35 9.23
C ALA A 30 0.88 -2.15 8.44
N VAL A 31 0.67 -2.16 7.12
CA VAL A 31 1.04 -1.03 6.24
C VAL A 31 -0.12 -0.08 5.96
N ILE A 32 -1.36 -0.53 6.24
CA ILE A 32 -2.59 0.24 6.20
C ILE A 32 -3.11 0.45 7.63
N LYS A 33 -3.46 1.69 7.96
CA LYS A 33 -4.24 2.05 9.15
C LYS A 33 -5.57 2.61 8.67
N ALA A 34 -6.62 1.79 8.70
CA ALA A 34 -7.96 2.19 8.30
C ALA A 34 -8.41 3.47 9.03
N GLY A 35 -8.91 4.44 8.27
CA GLY A 35 -9.30 5.77 8.77
C GLY A 35 -8.14 6.73 9.04
N ASN A 36 -6.90 6.35 8.71
CA ASN A 36 -5.72 7.20 8.90
C ASN A 36 -4.68 7.00 7.78
N ALA A 37 -4.89 7.66 6.65
CA ALA A 37 -3.96 7.65 5.52
C ALA A 37 -2.59 8.23 5.89
N GLU A 38 -2.54 9.32 6.67
CA GLU A 38 -1.29 9.97 7.08
C GLU A 38 -0.42 9.06 7.96
N GLY A 39 -1.05 8.24 8.80
CA GLY A 39 -0.38 7.25 9.63
C GLY A 39 -0.06 5.92 8.93
N SER A 40 -0.47 5.73 7.67
CA SER A 40 -0.30 4.49 6.93
C SER A 40 1.05 4.44 6.21
N TYR A 41 1.85 3.41 6.48
CA TYR A 41 3.19 3.27 5.89
C TYR A 41 3.15 3.13 4.36
N LEU A 42 2.10 2.52 3.81
CA LEU A 42 1.91 2.48 2.36
C LEU A 42 1.91 3.88 1.74
N VAL A 43 1.18 4.82 2.37
CA VAL A 43 1.06 6.21 1.90
C VAL A 43 2.40 6.91 1.98
N GLU A 44 3.15 6.73 3.06
CA GLU A 44 4.49 7.29 3.21
C GLU A 44 5.42 6.85 2.06
N MET A 45 5.43 5.56 1.75
CA MET A 45 6.33 4.99 0.74
C MET A 45 6.02 5.46 -0.68
N VAL A 46 4.74 5.54 -1.05
CA VAL A 46 4.35 6.02 -2.39
C VAL A 46 4.44 7.55 -2.49
N SER A 47 4.16 8.28 -1.41
CA SER A 47 4.23 9.76 -1.40
C SER A 47 5.67 10.28 -1.42
N SER A 48 6.60 9.53 -0.82
CA SER A 48 8.04 9.85 -0.86
C SER A 48 8.73 9.40 -2.15
N GLY A 49 8.00 8.76 -3.07
CA GLY A 49 8.56 8.22 -4.32
C GLY A 49 9.52 7.04 -4.11
N LYS A 50 9.61 6.49 -2.89
CA LYS A 50 10.41 5.28 -2.61
C LYS A 50 9.79 4.03 -3.20
N MET A 51 8.47 4.05 -3.40
CA MET A 51 7.72 2.99 -4.09
C MET A 51 6.94 3.56 -5.29
N PRO A 52 6.93 2.83 -6.43
CA PRO A 52 7.64 1.56 -6.66
C PRO A 52 9.17 1.76 -6.77
N LYS A 53 9.97 0.79 -6.27
CA LYS A 53 11.44 0.82 -6.42
C LYS A 53 11.91 0.75 -7.87
N LYS A 54 11.15 0.04 -8.70
CA LYS A 54 11.35 -0.10 -10.14
C LYS A 54 10.12 0.43 -10.86
N GLY A 55 10.32 1.39 -11.75
CA GLY A 55 9.25 2.07 -12.47
C GLY A 55 9.01 3.49 -11.98
N ASP A 56 8.05 4.16 -12.62
CA ASP A 56 7.75 5.56 -12.32
C ASP A 56 7.01 5.71 -10.98
N PRO A 57 7.28 6.78 -10.21
CA PRO A 57 6.49 7.15 -9.05
C PRO A 57 5.01 7.29 -9.40
N LEU A 58 4.13 7.03 -8.44
CA LEU A 58 2.72 7.32 -8.60
C LEU A 58 2.52 8.83 -8.75
N THR A 59 1.57 9.21 -9.60
CA THR A 59 1.14 10.59 -9.73
C THR A 59 0.43 11.05 -8.44
N PRO A 60 0.40 12.36 -8.15
CA PRO A 60 -0.34 12.89 -7.01
C PRO A 60 -1.81 12.45 -6.98
N ALA A 61 -2.46 12.36 -8.15
CA ALA A 61 -3.84 11.93 -8.26
C ALA A 61 -4.03 10.44 -7.89
N GLN A 62 -3.10 9.56 -8.27
CA GLN A 62 -3.14 8.15 -7.87
C GLN A 62 -2.92 7.97 -6.38
N ILE A 63 -1.99 8.74 -5.80
CA ILE A 63 -1.73 8.74 -4.35
C ILE A 63 -2.99 9.21 -3.60
N GLU A 64 -3.67 10.25 -4.09
CA GLU A 64 -4.87 10.77 -3.46
C GLU A 64 -6.01 9.74 -3.43
N ILE A 65 -6.17 8.93 -4.48
CA ILE A 65 -7.15 7.83 -4.49
C ILE A 65 -6.85 6.83 -3.36
N ILE A 66 -5.57 6.48 -3.16
CA ILE A 66 -5.16 5.57 -2.08
C ILE A 66 -5.44 6.20 -0.72
N ARG A 67 -5.10 7.48 -0.53
CA ARG A 67 -5.37 8.21 0.72
C ARG A 67 -6.86 8.23 1.04
N ALA A 68 -7.68 8.63 0.08
CA ALA A 68 -9.13 8.70 0.23
C ALA A 68 -9.75 7.33 0.57
N TRP A 69 -9.30 6.25 -0.07
CA TRP A 69 -9.78 4.90 0.26
C TRP A 69 -9.40 4.49 1.69
N ILE A 70 -8.18 4.80 2.15
CA ILE A 70 -7.75 4.51 3.52
C ILE A 70 -8.55 5.34 4.52
N ASP A 71 -8.71 6.63 4.29
CA ASP A 71 -9.47 7.54 5.16
C ASP A 71 -10.96 7.17 5.24
N ALA A 72 -11.51 6.61 4.15
CA ALA A 72 -12.86 6.03 4.14
C ALA A 72 -12.99 4.70 4.90
N GLY A 73 -11.90 4.21 5.51
CA GLY A 73 -11.89 3.00 6.33
C GLY A 73 -11.29 1.77 5.67
N ALA A 74 -10.64 1.92 4.50
CA ALA A 74 -10.01 0.82 3.77
C ALA A 74 -10.97 -0.38 3.60
N LEU A 75 -12.15 -0.15 3.05
CA LEU A 75 -13.22 -1.15 2.96
C LEU A 75 -13.03 -2.08 1.74
N ASP A 76 -13.52 -3.31 1.88
CA ASP A 76 -13.61 -4.35 0.83
C ASP A 76 -15.03 -4.34 0.24
N ASN A 77 -15.20 -3.69 -0.92
CA ASN A 77 -16.51 -3.32 -1.47
C ASN A 77 -16.73 -3.91 -2.87
#